data_AF-A0A0B1SWG1-F1
#
_entry.id   AF-A0A0B1SWG1-F1
#
_cell.length_a   1.000
_cell.length_b   1.000
_cell.length_c   1.000
_cell.angle_alpha   90.00
_cell.angle_beta   90.00
_cell.angle_gamma   90.00
#
_symmetry.space_group_name_H-M   'P 1'
#
loop_
_entity.id
_entity.type
_entity.pdbx_description
1 polymer ?
#
loop_
_entity_poly.entity_id
_entity_poly.type
_entity_poly.pdbx_seq_one_letter_code
_entity_poly.pdbx_strand_id
1 'polypeptide(L)'
;MTSPTNRLSQSLLHLHVVGSTPQFTSISVGGSPVISNYLLSVRPQKPVEPQISNAKSLIKLLRGLRLSEEQLVANSFPRWKNGDRTKAVVVPSFFDTLNGRKEFIPDEDTRRRCVRCHAPYRLPSDGRKRIDFCIHHSEPAVFSSEVKTHPCCGRAQGVAGCQHAESHVTDTMRESVLSEFHATPEPAGPSVPRTDAFYALDCEFVYTTWGKEAARVTMVDEYGNEV
;
A
#
# COMPACT_ATOMS: atom_id res chain seq x y z
N MET A 1 5.66 -16.96 -20.96
CA MET A 1 5.05 -15.64 -21.24
C MET A 1 4.05 -15.36 -20.14
N THR A 2 4.43 -14.54 -19.17
CA THR A 2 3.80 -14.44 -17.84
C THR A 2 2.74 -13.33 -17.81
N SER A 3 1.50 -13.71 -17.51
CA SER A 3 0.36 -12.82 -17.27
C SER A 3 0.62 -11.98 -16.00
N PRO A 4 0.28 -10.68 -15.95
CA PRO A 4 0.49 -9.87 -14.76
C PRO A 4 -0.53 -10.27 -13.67
N THR A 5 -0.02 -10.74 -12.54
CA THR A 5 -0.78 -10.98 -11.31
C THR A 5 -1.24 -9.65 -10.73
N ASN A 6 -2.50 -9.30 -10.95
CA ASN A 6 -3.19 -8.22 -10.24
C ASN A 6 -3.64 -8.72 -8.87
N ARG A 7 -3.04 -8.22 -7.79
CA ARG A 7 -3.69 -7.67 -6.58
C ARG A 7 -2.68 -7.60 -5.43
N LEU A 8 -2.23 -6.38 -5.15
CA LEU A 8 -1.96 -5.91 -3.79
C LEU A 8 -2.58 -4.53 -3.71
N SER A 9 -3.77 -4.46 -3.11
CA SER A 9 -4.30 -3.20 -2.58
C SER A 9 -3.33 -2.75 -1.51
N GLN A 10 -2.58 -1.68 -1.80
CA GLN A 10 -1.88 -0.80 -0.86
C GLN A 10 -1.49 -1.44 0.48
N SER A 11 -0.32 -2.07 0.48
CA SER A 11 0.51 -2.23 1.67
C SER A 11 1.91 -1.78 1.26
N LEU A 12 2.13 -0.47 1.19
CA LEU A 12 3.50 0.08 1.24
C LEU A 12 3.76 0.55 2.68
N LEU A 13 3.60 -0.41 3.58
CA LEU A 13 4.22 -0.39 4.90
C LEU A 13 5.71 -0.54 4.67
N HIS A 14 6.46 0.51 5.01
CA HIS A 14 7.88 0.36 5.23
C HIS A 14 8.06 -0.61 6.40
N LEU A 15 8.67 -1.77 6.11
CA LEU A 15 9.07 -2.75 7.10
C LEU A 15 10.25 -2.16 7.90
N HIS A 16 10.01 -1.82 9.17
CA HIS A 16 11.00 -2.08 10.20
C HIS A 16 10.75 -3.51 10.72
N VAL A 17 11.69 -4.40 10.46
CA VAL A 17 11.70 -5.85 10.78
C VAL A 17 11.85 -6.08 12.29
N VAL A 18 11.31 -7.09 12.99
CA VAL A 18 10.28 -8.16 12.81
C VAL A 18 10.06 -8.83 14.19
N GLY A 19 8.86 -9.36 14.43
CA GLY A 19 8.60 -10.60 15.20
C GLY A 19 7.10 -10.92 15.07
N SER A 20 6.60 -11.99 14.46
CA SER A 20 6.98 -13.42 14.52
C SER A 20 6.92 -14.06 13.12
N THR A 21 7.63 -15.17 12.94
CA THR A 21 7.73 -15.96 11.70
C THR A 21 6.38 -16.52 11.20
N PRO A 22 5.90 -16.12 10.00
CA PRO A 22 5.00 -16.94 9.21
C PRO A 22 5.83 -17.91 8.35
N GLN A 23 5.32 -19.12 8.13
CA GLN A 23 5.87 -20.01 7.10
C GLN A 23 5.79 -19.28 5.74
N PHE A 24 6.95 -18.93 5.19
CA PHE A 24 7.06 -18.30 3.87
C PHE A 24 6.66 -19.31 2.79
N THR A 25 5.43 -19.25 2.31
CA THR A 25 5.17 -19.54 0.90
C THR A 25 5.79 -18.40 0.09
N SER A 26 6.62 -18.76 -0.90
CA SER A 26 7.34 -17.79 -1.73
C SER A 26 6.37 -16.84 -2.43
N ILE A 27 6.37 -15.58 -2.02
CA ILE A 27 5.63 -14.52 -2.73
C ILE A 27 6.42 -14.18 -3.99
N SER A 28 5.94 -14.64 -5.13
CA SER A 28 6.37 -14.16 -6.46
C SER A 28 5.83 -12.74 -6.66
N VAL A 29 6.60 -11.73 -6.27
CA VAL A 29 6.27 -10.31 -6.53
C VAL A 29 6.68 -9.95 -7.96
N GLY A 30 5.88 -10.36 -8.93
CA GLY A 30 5.96 -9.85 -10.30
C GLY A 30 5.16 -8.55 -10.42
N GLY A 31 5.80 -7.38 -10.31
CA GLY A 31 5.08 -6.13 -10.60
C GLY A 31 5.77 -4.79 -10.34
N SER A 32 6.81 -4.69 -9.50
CA SER A 32 7.61 -3.46 -9.36
C SER A 32 9.10 -3.77 -9.52
N PRO A 33 9.76 -3.32 -10.61
CA PRO A 33 11.12 -3.68 -10.96
C PRO A 33 12.12 -3.08 -9.99
N VAL A 34 11.79 -2.06 -9.18
CA VAL A 34 12.73 -1.49 -8.21
C VAL A 34 12.67 -2.23 -6.86
N ILE A 35 11.49 -2.57 -6.35
CA ILE A 35 11.36 -3.43 -5.17
C ILE A 35 11.87 -4.83 -5.51
N SER A 36 11.53 -5.33 -6.70
CA SER A 36 12.06 -6.58 -7.25
C SER A 36 13.58 -6.48 -7.42
N ASN A 37 14.15 -5.44 -8.04
CA ASN A 37 15.61 -5.33 -8.19
C ASN A 37 16.35 -5.08 -6.87
N TYR A 38 15.76 -4.41 -5.88
CA TYR A 38 16.36 -4.29 -4.55
C TYR A 38 16.42 -5.65 -3.87
N LEU A 39 15.29 -6.37 -3.84
CA LEU A 39 15.22 -7.73 -3.29
C LEU A 39 16.02 -8.76 -4.12
N LEU A 40 16.21 -8.54 -5.43
CA LEU A 40 16.99 -9.42 -6.33
C LEU A 40 18.49 -9.06 -6.39
N SER A 41 18.85 -7.80 -6.14
CA SER A 41 20.26 -7.35 -6.03
C SER A 41 20.89 -7.81 -4.72
N VAL A 42 20.06 -8.07 -3.70
CA VAL A 42 20.38 -9.00 -2.62
C VAL A 42 20.43 -10.41 -3.23
N ARG A 43 21.51 -10.72 -3.95
CA ARG A 43 21.87 -12.11 -4.25
C ARG A 43 21.81 -12.86 -2.91
N PRO A 44 21.30 -14.10 -2.84
CA PRO A 44 21.50 -14.95 -1.67
C PRO A 44 22.99 -15.34 -1.64
N GLN A 45 23.85 -14.39 -1.29
CA GLN A 45 24.98 -14.75 -0.45
C GLN A 45 24.35 -15.37 0.78
N LYS A 46 24.87 -16.52 1.21
CA LYS A 46 24.51 -17.14 2.50
C LYS A 46 24.35 -15.98 3.50
N PRO A 47 23.14 -15.70 4.01
CA PRO A 47 22.93 -14.47 4.76
C PRO A 47 23.94 -14.50 5.88
N VAL A 48 24.93 -13.60 5.84
CA VAL A 48 25.60 -13.24 7.07
C VAL A 48 24.50 -12.49 7.78
N GLU A 49 23.72 -13.20 8.59
CA GLU A 49 22.70 -12.60 9.43
C GLU A 49 23.40 -11.43 10.12
N PRO A 50 23.01 -10.18 9.82
CA PRO A 50 23.58 -9.06 10.53
C PRO A 50 23.30 -9.35 11.99
N GLN A 51 24.37 -9.44 12.79
CA GLN A 51 24.28 -9.68 14.23
C GLN A 51 23.64 -8.43 14.85
N ILE A 52 22.30 -8.38 14.84
CA ILE A 52 21.51 -7.35 15.50
C ILE A 52 21.66 -7.60 16.99
N SER A 53 22.70 -7.00 17.56
CA SER A 53 23.08 -7.20 18.95
C SER A 53 22.43 -6.19 19.88
N ASN A 54 21.97 -5.05 19.35
CA ASN A 54 21.29 -3.98 20.10
C ASN A 54 20.54 -3.01 19.17
N ALA A 55 19.68 -2.16 19.75
CA ALA A 55 18.90 -1.14 19.04
C ALA A 55 19.78 -0.22 18.16
N LYS A 56 20.98 0.16 18.61
CA LYS A 56 21.90 1.02 17.85
C LYS A 56 22.39 0.36 16.55
N SER A 57 22.69 -0.94 16.60
CA SER A 57 23.07 -1.72 15.41
C SER A 57 21.92 -1.84 14.41
N LEU A 58 20.69 -2.00 14.92
CA LEU A 58 19.47 -2.04 14.12
C LEU A 58 19.19 -0.68 13.45
N ILE A 59 19.23 0.42 14.20
CA ILE A 59 19.07 1.79 13.66
C ILE A 59 20.06 2.07 12.52
N LYS A 60 21.33 1.66 12.68
CA LYS A 60 22.34 1.83 11.62
C LYS A 60 21.96 1.08 10.35
N LEU A 61 21.48 -0.15 10.49
CA LEU A 61 21.01 -0.96 9.35
C LEU A 61 19.80 -0.30 8.69
N LEU A 62 18.79 0.09 9.46
CA LEU A 62 17.55 0.70 8.97
C LEU A 62 17.80 2.04 8.26
N ARG A 63 18.70 2.88 8.78
CA ARG A 63 19.15 4.10 8.10
C ARG A 63 19.76 3.81 6.72
N GLY A 64 20.42 2.65 6.56
CA GLY A 64 20.95 2.19 5.28
C GLY A 64 19.91 1.61 4.32
N LEU A 65 18.74 1.20 4.83
CA LEU A 65 17.59 0.74 4.02
C LEU A 65 16.66 1.88 3.60
N ARG A 66 16.90 3.11 4.09
CA ARG A 66 16.07 4.28 3.79
C ARG A 66 16.11 4.59 2.29
N LEU A 67 14.93 4.73 1.68
CA LEU A 67 14.80 5.14 0.29
C LEU A 67 15.38 6.53 0.05
N SER A 68 16.03 6.72 -1.11
CA SER A 68 16.45 8.03 -1.58
C SER A 68 15.26 8.88 -2.03
N GLU A 69 15.49 10.18 -2.22
CA GLU A 69 14.49 11.11 -2.77
C GLU A 69 13.91 10.60 -4.10
N GLU A 70 14.80 10.17 -5.00
CA GLU A 70 14.48 9.68 -6.32
C GLU A 70 13.70 8.38 -6.24
N GLN A 71 14.05 7.49 -5.30
CA GLN A 71 13.32 6.24 -5.07
C GLN A 71 11.92 6.51 -4.52
N LEU A 72 11.75 7.46 -3.61
CA LEU A 72 10.43 7.85 -3.10
C LEU A 72 9.55 8.35 -4.24
N VAL A 73 10.07 9.24 -5.09
CA VAL A 73 9.34 9.74 -6.27
C VAL A 73 9.03 8.61 -7.27
N ALA A 74 10.01 7.76 -7.59
CA ALA A 74 9.84 6.67 -8.54
C ALA A 74 8.81 5.60 -8.10
N ASN A 75 8.58 5.49 -6.79
CA ASN A 75 7.59 4.59 -6.19
C ASN A 75 6.30 5.34 -5.77
N SER A 76 6.07 6.55 -6.28
CA SER A 76 4.83 7.33 -6.06
C SER A 76 4.52 7.64 -4.60
N PHE A 77 5.54 7.79 -3.76
CA PHE A 77 5.33 8.31 -2.41
C PHE A 77 4.93 9.80 -2.45
N PRO A 78 3.96 10.24 -1.63
CA PRO A 78 3.59 11.65 -1.52
C PRO A 78 4.77 12.53 -1.10
N ARG A 79 5.06 13.55 -1.90
CA ARG A 79 6.12 14.54 -1.65
C ARG A 79 5.55 15.93 -1.52
N TRP A 80 6.15 16.77 -0.69
CA TRP A 80 5.77 18.18 -0.65
C TRP A 80 6.02 18.85 -1.99
N LYS A 81 5.01 19.58 -2.50
CA LYS A 81 5.14 20.34 -3.74
C LYS A 81 6.23 21.40 -3.63
N ASN A 82 6.22 22.11 -2.51
CA ASN A 82 7.10 23.24 -2.19
C ASN A 82 7.66 23.09 -0.76
N GLY A 83 8.62 23.94 -0.40
CA GLY A 83 9.22 23.96 0.94
C GLY A 83 8.26 24.36 2.08
N ASP A 84 7.09 24.94 1.77
CA ASP A 84 6.08 25.34 2.75
C ASP A 84 5.32 24.16 3.41
N ARG A 85 5.45 22.95 2.85
CA ARG A 85 4.80 21.72 3.34
C ARG A 85 3.27 21.85 3.51
N THR A 86 2.61 22.58 2.61
CA THR A 86 1.15 22.81 2.65
C THR A 86 0.32 21.88 1.75
N LYS A 87 0.92 21.40 0.66
CA LYS A 87 0.28 20.46 -0.26
C LYS A 87 1.27 19.41 -0.75
N ALA A 88 0.89 18.14 -0.61
CA ALA A 88 1.60 17.02 -1.20
C ALA A 88 1.26 16.88 -2.70
N VAL A 89 2.17 16.24 -3.42
CA VAL A 89 2.01 15.81 -4.80
C VAL A 89 2.51 14.38 -4.92
N VAL A 90 1.85 13.62 -5.78
CA VAL A 90 2.26 12.26 -6.12
C VAL A 90 2.58 12.23 -7.61
N VAL A 91 3.82 11.88 -7.93
CA VAL A 91 4.22 11.64 -9.32
C VAL A 91 3.86 10.19 -9.65
N PRO A 92 3.02 9.94 -10.67
CA PRO A 92 2.68 8.58 -11.06
C PRO A 92 3.93 7.81 -11.48
N SER A 93 4.07 6.58 -10.99
CA SER A 93 5.17 5.71 -11.41
C SER A 93 4.97 5.29 -12.87
N PHE A 94 6.00 4.64 -13.43
CA PHE A 94 5.89 4.00 -14.73
C PHE A 94 4.70 3.02 -14.78
N PHE A 95 4.46 2.26 -13.71
CA PHE A 95 3.37 1.28 -13.64
C PHE A 95 2.01 1.94 -13.52
N ASP A 96 1.91 3.04 -12.78
CA ASP A 96 0.65 3.78 -12.67
C ASP A 96 0.25 4.37 -14.02
N THR A 97 1.23 4.93 -14.73
CA THR A 97 1.04 5.48 -16.07
C THR A 97 0.60 4.41 -17.06
N LEU A 98 1.28 3.25 -17.11
CA LEU A 98 0.92 2.13 -17.99
C LEU A 98 -0.48 1.58 -17.71
N ASN A 99 -0.87 1.50 -16.44
CA ASN A 99 -2.18 0.97 -16.05
C ASN A 99 -3.28 2.03 -16.01
N GLY A 100 -2.97 3.29 -16.35
CA GLY A 100 -3.90 4.41 -16.23
C GLY A 100 -4.42 4.62 -14.81
N ARG A 101 -3.66 4.23 -13.78
CA ARG A 101 -4.04 4.40 -12.38
C ARG A 101 -3.93 5.87 -12.00
N LYS A 102 -5.00 6.37 -11.38
CA LYS A 102 -5.06 7.70 -10.79
C LYS A 102 -5.55 7.55 -9.37
N GLU A 103 -4.63 7.54 -8.42
CA GLU A 103 -4.95 7.40 -7.00
C GLU A 103 -5.72 8.63 -6.50
N PHE A 104 -5.25 9.83 -6.84
CA PHE A 104 -5.91 11.09 -6.51
C PHE A 104 -6.61 11.65 -7.74
N ILE A 105 -7.88 12.02 -7.58
CA ILE A 105 -8.73 12.55 -8.66
C ILE A 105 -9.47 13.81 -8.21
N PRO A 106 -9.80 14.72 -9.14
CA PRO A 106 -10.49 15.96 -8.80
C PRO A 106 -11.76 15.70 -8.00
N ASP A 107 -12.01 16.53 -6.99
CA ASP A 107 -13.10 16.37 -6.02
C ASP A 107 -14.48 16.34 -6.69
N GLU A 108 -14.66 17.09 -7.78
CA GLU A 108 -15.87 17.15 -8.57
C GLU A 108 -16.10 15.91 -9.44
N ASP A 109 -15.04 15.13 -9.74
CA ASP A 109 -15.21 13.87 -10.44
C ASP A 109 -15.71 12.81 -9.46
N THR A 110 -16.98 12.45 -9.58
CA THR A 110 -17.62 11.40 -8.77
C THR A 110 -17.56 10.02 -9.42
N ARG A 111 -17.02 9.88 -10.64
CA ARG A 111 -16.96 8.59 -11.35
C ARG A 111 -15.90 7.69 -10.72
N ARG A 112 -16.28 6.46 -10.42
CA ARG A 112 -15.41 5.47 -9.80
C ARG A 112 -15.51 4.13 -10.52
N ARG A 113 -14.52 3.30 -10.29
CA ARG A 113 -14.53 1.88 -10.64
C ARG A 113 -14.38 1.08 -9.36
N CYS A 114 -15.28 0.12 -9.14
CA CYS A 114 -15.23 -0.73 -7.96
C CYS A 114 -13.96 -1.59 -7.99
N VAL A 115 -13.17 -1.62 -6.91
CA VAL A 115 -11.95 -2.46 -6.87
C VAL A 115 -12.24 -3.95 -6.69
N ARG A 116 -13.47 -4.30 -6.29
CA ARG A 116 -13.92 -5.69 -6.12
C ARG A 116 -14.46 -6.28 -7.42
N CYS A 117 -15.49 -5.65 -7.99
CA CYS A 117 -16.21 -6.15 -9.18
C CYS A 117 -15.87 -5.43 -10.48
N HIS A 118 -15.05 -4.37 -10.45
CA HIS A 118 -14.66 -3.56 -11.63
C HIS A 118 -15.80 -2.81 -12.35
N ALA A 119 -17.03 -2.87 -11.82
CA ALA A 119 -18.16 -2.11 -12.32
C ALA A 119 -17.95 -0.60 -12.13
N PRO A 120 -18.33 0.24 -13.10
CA PRO A 120 -18.37 1.68 -12.91
C PRO A 120 -19.52 2.07 -11.98
N TYR A 121 -19.28 3.03 -11.10
CA TYR A 121 -20.31 3.61 -10.22
C TYR A 121 -20.01 5.09 -9.98
N ARG A 122 -20.91 5.80 -9.29
CA ARG A 122 -20.70 7.20 -8.90
C ARG A 122 -20.78 7.37 -7.39
N LEU A 123 -19.90 8.19 -6.85
CA LEU A 123 -20.00 8.61 -5.45
C LEU A 123 -21.22 9.53 -5.26
N PRO A 124 -21.95 9.39 -4.15
CA PRO A 124 -23.07 10.26 -3.83
C PRO A 124 -22.54 11.65 -3.44
N SER A 125 -23.10 12.70 -4.02
CA SER A 125 -22.67 14.09 -3.78
C SER A 125 -22.89 14.58 -2.34
N ASP A 126 -23.83 13.98 -1.62
CA ASP A 126 -24.14 14.29 -0.22
C ASP A 126 -23.32 13.48 0.79
N GLY A 127 -22.39 12.63 0.32
CA GLY A 127 -21.55 11.77 1.16
C GLY A 127 -22.31 10.66 1.90
N ARG A 128 -23.62 10.50 1.67
CA ARG A 128 -24.44 9.49 2.35
C ARG A 128 -24.30 8.14 1.64
N LYS A 129 -24.01 7.08 2.40
CA LYS A 129 -23.98 5.72 1.88
C LYS A 129 -25.29 5.42 1.13
N ARG A 130 -25.16 4.92 -0.10
CA ARG A 130 -26.25 4.35 -0.88
C ARG A 130 -26.08 2.84 -0.94
N ILE A 131 -27.19 2.11 -0.81
CA ILE A 131 -27.17 0.65 -0.98
C ILE A 131 -27.02 0.37 -2.47
N ASP A 132 -26.01 -0.41 -2.83
CA ASP A 132 -25.78 -0.89 -4.19
C ASP A 132 -25.22 -2.31 -4.14
N PHE A 133 -25.66 -3.20 -5.03
CA PHE A 133 -25.32 -4.62 -4.95
C PHE A 133 -24.01 -4.91 -5.69
N CYS A 134 -22.93 -5.02 -4.92
CA CYS A 134 -21.64 -5.44 -5.44
C CYS A 134 -21.52 -6.97 -5.42
N ILE A 135 -21.58 -7.57 -6.61
CA ILE A 135 -21.34 -9.00 -6.82
C ILE A 135 -19.90 -9.19 -7.30
N HIS A 136 -19.07 -9.88 -6.52
CA HIS A 136 -17.63 -10.01 -6.79
C HIS A 136 -17.04 -11.36 -6.38
N HIS A 137 -15.81 -11.62 -6.81
CA HIS A 137 -14.96 -12.69 -6.28
C HIS A 137 -14.01 -12.11 -5.23
N SER A 138 -13.74 -12.82 -4.13
CA SER A 138 -12.81 -12.33 -3.10
C SER A 138 -11.40 -12.21 -3.64
N GLU A 139 -11.03 -13.08 -4.57
CA GLU A 139 -9.70 -13.19 -5.13
C GLU A 139 -9.70 -13.20 -6.67
N PRO A 140 -8.62 -12.72 -7.31
CA PRO A 140 -8.42 -12.84 -8.74
C PRO A 140 -8.38 -14.29 -9.18
N ALA A 141 -8.76 -14.56 -10.42
CA ALA A 141 -8.62 -15.89 -10.97
C ALA A 141 -7.13 -16.26 -11.10
N VAL A 142 -6.79 -17.47 -10.66
CA VAL A 142 -5.45 -18.06 -10.73
C VAL A 142 -5.45 -19.18 -11.76
N PHE A 143 -4.30 -19.41 -12.41
CA PHE A 143 -4.18 -20.57 -13.29
C PHE A 143 -4.20 -21.85 -12.44
N SER A 144 -5.16 -22.71 -12.73
CA SER A 144 -5.16 -24.11 -12.33
C SER A 144 -5.09 -24.92 -13.62
N SER A 145 -3.99 -25.65 -13.82
CA SER A 145 -3.63 -26.29 -15.09
C SER A 145 -3.69 -25.35 -16.30
N GLU A 146 -4.72 -25.48 -17.14
CA GLU A 146 -4.90 -24.76 -18.42
C GLU A 146 -5.96 -23.65 -18.33
N VAL A 147 -6.70 -23.57 -17.22
CA VAL A 147 -7.85 -22.65 -17.07
C VAL A 147 -7.63 -21.72 -15.88
N LYS A 148 -7.97 -20.43 -16.06
CA LYS A 148 -8.02 -19.50 -14.93
C LYS A 148 -9.32 -19.72 -14.15
N THR A 149 -9.20 -20.03 -12.86
CA THR A 149 -10.33 -20.28 -11.95
C THR A 149 -10.27 -19.37 -10.74
N HIS A 150 -11.42 -18.97 -10.21
CA HIS A 150 -11.52 -18.13 -9.02
C HIS A 150 -11.37 -18.99 -7.75
N PRO A 151 -10.35 -18.77 -6.89
CA PRO A 151 -10.12 -19.57 -5.69
C PRO A 151 -11.33 -19.66 -4.75
N CYS A 152 -12.13 -18.60 -4.68
CA CYS A 152 -13.28 -18.51 -3.79
C CYS A 152 -14.47 -19.40 -4.14
N CYS A 153 -14.57 -19.90 -5.38
CA CYS A 153 -15.70 -20.74 -5.80
C CYS A 153 -15.35 -21.83 -6.82
N GLY A 154 -14.10 -21.90 -7.28
CA GLY A 154 -13.63 -22.86 -8.28
C GLY A 154 -14.16 -22.63 -9.70
N ARG A 155 -14.97 -21.59 -9.93
CA ARG A 155 -15.55 -21.32 -11.25
C ARG A 155 -14.53 -20.63 -12.18
N ALA A 156 -14.67 -20.83 -13.48
CA ALA A 156 -13.79 -20.26 -14.49
C ALA A 156 -13.81 -18.72 -14.51
N GLN A 157 -12.74 -18.09 -15.02
CA GLN A 157 -12.68 -16.66 -15.23
C GLN A 157 -13.79 -16.19 -16.18
N GLY A 158 -14.37 -15.02 -15.89
CA GLY A 158 -15.41 -14.39 -16.73
C GLY A 158 -16.84 -14.66 -16.25
N VAL A 159 -17.02 -15.58 -15.30
CA VAL A 159 -18.30 -15.77 -14.61
C VAL A 159 -18.57 -14.66 -13.60
N ALA A 160 -19.86 -14.42 -13.31
CA ALA A 160 -20.28 -13.50 -12.26
C ALA A 160 -19.68 -13.86 -10.88
N GLY A 161 -19.50 -12.84 -10.05
CA GLY A 161 -18.99 -12.98 -8.68
C GLY A 161 -19.82 -13.95 -7.81
N CYS A 162 -19.18 -14.57 -6.82
CA CYS A 162 -19.85 -15.48 -5.88
C CYS A 162 -20.15 -14.86 -4.51
N GLN A 163 -19.66 -13.65 -4.24
CA GLN A 163 -19.89 -12.91 -3.00
C GLN A 163 -20.70 -11.65 -3.24
N HIS A 164 -21.38 -11.20 -2.19
CA HIS A 164 -22.27 -10.04 -2.21
C HIS A 164 -21.82 -9.02 -1.15
N ALA A 165 -21.88 -7.74 -1.52
CA ALA A 165 -21.71 -6.61 -0.61
C ALA A 165 -22.73 -5.50 -0.95
N GLU A 166 -23.14 -4.75 0.07
CA GLU A 166 -24.16 -3.68 -0.05
C GLU A 166 -23.62 -2.34 -0.55
N SER A 167 -22.38 -2.32 -1.04
CA SER A 167 -21.81 -1.14 -1.68
C SER A 167 -20.62 -1.50 -2.58
N HIS A 168 -20.44 -0.70 -3.62
CA HIS A 168 -19.17 -0.63 -4.34
C HIS A 168 -18.12 0.15 -3.54
N VAL A 169 -16.85 -0.14 -3.79
CA VAL A 169 -15.73 0.44 -3.05
C VAL A 169 -14.59 0.83 -4.00
N THR A 170 -13.83 1.86 -3.66
CA THR A 170 -12.76 2.39 -4.52
C THR A 170 -11.50 2.68 -3.73
N ASP A 171 -10.36 2.52 -4.39
CA ASP A 171 -9.04 2.89 -3.88
C ASP A 171 -8.64 4.32 -4.31
N THR A 172 -9.46 5.01 -5.11
CA THR A 172 -9.18 6.40 -5.50
C THR A 172 -9.67 7.36 -4.43
N MET A 173 -8.85 8.35 -4.10
CA MET A 173 -9.09 9.39 -3.12
C MET A 173 -9.35 10.74 -3.81
N ARG A 174 -9.99 11.66 -3.09
CA ARG A 174 -10.15 13.06 -3.53
C ARG A 174 -8.80 13.76 -3.54
N GLU A 175 -8.57 14.65 -4.50
CA GLU A 175 -7.32 15.41 -4.58
C GLU A 175 -7.14 16.34 -3.38
N SER A 176 -8.24 16.82 -2.77
CA SER A 176 -8.20 17.64 -1.55
C SER A 176 -7.38 17.01 -0.42
N VAL A 177 -7.36 15.67 -0.32
CA VAL A 177 -6.63 14.91 0.69
C VAL A 177 -5.13 15.20 0.64
N LEU A 178 -4.58 15.57 -0.52
CA LEU A 178 -3.17 15.95 -0.65
C LEU A 178 -2.80 17.21 0.14
N SER A 179 -3.79 18.05 0.50
CA SER A 179 -3.59 19.22 1.36
C SER A 179 -3.73 18.91 2.85
N GLU A 180 -4.15 17.69 3.20
CA GLU A 180 -4.35 17.22 4.59
C GLU A 180 -3.13 16.47 5.13
N PHE A 181 -2.08 16.33 4.31
CA PHE A 181 -0.83 15.71 4.76
C PHE A 181 -0.18 16.56 5.86
N HIS A 182 0.44 15.88 6.82
CA HIS A 182 1.21 16.50 7.88
C HIS A 182 2.65 16.02 7.85
N ALA A 183 3.59 16.97 7.98
CA ALA A 183 4.98 16.63 8.15
C ALA A 183 5.21 16.08 9.56
N THR A 184 6.01 15.03 9.67
CA THR A 184 6.52 14.60 10.96
C THR A 184 7.32 15.76 11.58
N PRO A 185 7.13 16.07 12.88
CA PRO A 185 7.86 17.16 13.50
C PRO A 185 9.36 16.90 13.42
N GLU A 186 10.17 17.95 13.26
CA GLU A 186 11.62 17.82 13.32
C GLU A 186 12.08 17.47 14.75
N PRO A 187 13.16 16.69 14.91
CA PRO A 187 13.70 16.42 16.24
C PRO A 187 14.15 17.73 16.89
N ALA A 188 13.72 18.01 18.13
CA ALA A 188 14.03 19.27 18.81
C ALA A 188 15.49 19.36 19.34
N GLY A 189 16.33 18.38 19.02
CA GLY A 189 17.76 18.37 19.36
C GLY A 189 18.32 16.95 19.53
N PRO A 190 19.66 16.80 19.62
CA PRO A 190 20.33 15.50 19.77
C PRO A 190 20.04 14.81 21.12
N SER A 191 19.62 15.56 22.12
CA SER A 191 19.26 15.03 23.45
C SER A 191 17.82 14.53 23.55
N VAL A 192 17.00 14.71 22.52
CA VAL A 192 15.60 14.26 22.52
C VAL A 192 15.57 12.75 22.25
N PRO A 193 14.91 11.93 23.10
CA PRO A 193 14.86 10.48 22.93
C PRO A 193 14.43 10.03 21.53
N ARG A 194 13.50 10.77 20.91
CA ARG A 194 12.98 10.51 19.56
C ARG A 194 14.06 10.60 18.46
N THR A 195 15.15 11.33 18.67
CA THR A 195 16.17 11.61 17.65
C THR A 195 16.94 10.35 17.22
N ASP A 196 17.13 9.41 18.15
CA ASP A 196 17.80 8.12 17.91
C ASP A 196 16.86 6.93 18.16
N ALA A 197 15.55 7.13 17.98
CA ALA A 197 14.56 6.07 18.06
C ALA A 197 14.08 5.65 16.65
N PHE A 198 13.43 4.50 16.56
CA PHE A 198 12.64 4.11 15.40
C PHE A 198 11.30 3.58 15.86
N TYR A 199 10.31 3.69 14.98
CA TYR A 199 8.97 3.19 15.23
C TYR A 199 8.57 2.30 14.07
N ALA A 200 7.95 1.17 14.38
CA ALA A 200 7.21 0.43 13.38
C ALA A 200 5.74 0.85 13.47
N LEU A 201 5.12 1.09 12.33
CA LEU A 201 3.74 1.53 12.23
C LEU A 201 3.00 0.55 11.33
N ASP A 202 1.78 0.21 11.72
CA ASP A 202 0.85 -0.61 10.96
C ASP A 202 -0.51 0.10 10.86
N CYS A 203 -1.18 -0.01 9.72
CA CYS A 203 -2.43 0.69 9.44
C CYS A 203 -3.48 -0.27 8.91
N GLU A 204 -4.64 -0.27 9.55
CA GLU A 204 -5.84 -0.93 9.04
C GLU A 204 -6.75 0.07 8.37
N PHE A 205 -7.19 -0.28 7.16
CA PHE A 205 -8.04 0.59 6.35
C PHE A 205 -9.46 0.04 6.25
N VAL A 206 -10.41 0.95 6.20
CA VAL A 206 -11.82 0.66 5.88
C VAL A 206 -12.25 1.45 4.66
N TYR A 207 -13.21 0.92 3.93
CA TYR A 207 -13.84 1.64 2.84
C TYR A 207 -14.97 2.52 3.38
N THR A 208 -14.91 3.80 3.09
CA THR A 208 -15.95 4.80 3.33
C THR A 208 -16.67 5.15 2.03
N THR A 209 -17.62 6.07 2.10
CA THR A 209 -18.31 6.60 0.91
C THR A 209 -17.34 7.26 -0.07
N TRP A 210 -16.25 7.87 0.41
CA TRP A 210 -15.34 8.68 -0.41
C TRP A 210 -14.08 7.95 -0.88
N GLY A 211 -13.73 6.83 -0.26
CA GLY A 211 -12.52 6.08 -0.57
C GLY A 211 -12.10 5.19 0.59
N LYS A 212 -10.80 4.89 0.70
CA LYS A 212 -10.25 4.20 1.86
C LYS A 212 -9.78 5.19 2.90
N GLU A 213 -10.09 4.92 4.17
CA GLU A 213 -9.62 5.71 5.30
C GLU A 213 -8.99 4.78 6.34
N ALA A 214 -7.98 5.27 7.04
CA ALA A 214 -7.38 4.52 8.14
C ALA A 214 -8.40 4.44 9.30
N ALA A 215 -8.71 3.22 9.73
CA ALA A 215 -9.58 2.95 10.87
C ALA A 215 -8.79 2.67 12.15
N ARG A 216 -7.58 2.11 12.01
CA ARG A 216 -6.68 1.84 13.13
C ARG A 216 -5.25 2.10 12.67
N VAL A 217 -4.49 2.77 13.53
CA VAL A 217 -3.05 2.93 13.39
C VAL A 217 -2.45 2.34 14.66
N THR A 218 -1.53 1.39 14.50
CA THR A 218 -0.77 0.82 15.60
C THR A 218 0.68 1.25 15.42
N MET A 219 1.30 1.75 16.48
CA MET A 219 2.71 2.13 16.47
C MET A 219 3.42 1.43 17.61
N VAL A 220 4.61 0.90 17.36
CA VAL A 220 5.44 0.27 18.38
C VAL A 220 6.84 0.88 18.40
N ASP A 221 7.41 0.98 19.59
CA ASP A 221 8.78 1.44 19.83
C ASP A 221 9.83 0.36 19.51
N GLU A 222 11.11 0.67 19.70
CA GLU A 222 12.22 -0.26 19.47
C GLU A 222 12.23 -1.50 20.39
N TYR A 223 11.40 -1.52 21.44
CA TYR A 223 11.25 -2.61 22.39
C TYR A 223 9.98 -3.44 22.13
N GLY A 224 9.16 -3.02 21.16
CA GLY A 224 7.89 -3.68 20.82
C GLY A 224 6.72 -3.26 21.71
N ASN A 225 6.84 -2.18 22.49
CA ASN A 225 5.73 -1.62 23.24
C ASN A 225 4.87 -0.76 22.32
N GLU A 226 3.55 -0.84 22.45
CA GLU A 226 2.62 0.05 21.76
C GLU A 226 2.72 1.48 22.33
N VAL A 227 2.79 2.48 21.46
CA VAL A 227 3.05 3.90 21.79
C VAL A 227 2.17 4.88 21.04
#